data_AF-E6PX99-F1
#
_entry.id   AF-E6PX99-F1
#
_cell.length_a   1.000
_cell.length_b   1.000
_cell.length_c   1.000
_cell.angle_alpha   90.00
_cell.angle_beta   90.00
_cell.angle_gamma   90.00
#
_symmetry.space_group_name_H-M   'P 1'
#
loop_
_entity.id
_entity.type
_entity.pdbx_description
1 polymer ?
#
loop_
_entity_poly.entity_id
_entity_poly.type
_entity_poly.pdbx_seq_one_letter_code
_entity_poly.pdbx_strand_id
1 'polypeptide(L)'
;MAAFAPVAGMVVWVMTRHRPTADEIEQARREKLVWFGRLVDGLLVDNFAITRDGGETRNMLLYSYEIAGVNYECSQDITALRSVLDPEQIRVGLPCSIRYQPGSPENSIVMADSWCGLRETVTATTHSPESDFIRHHSIRARRKSAESVE
;
A
#
# COMPACT_ATOMS: atom_id res chain seq x y z
N MET A 1 -23.04 8.18 -50.14
CA MET A 1 -22.18 7.03 -49.77
C MET A 1 -20.92 7.50 -49.04
N ALA A 2 -21.02 8.21 -47.90
CA ALA A 2 -19.84 8.83 -47.25
C ALA A 2 -19.86 8.77 -45.70
N ALA A 3 -20.68 7.90 -45.10
CA ALA A 3 -20.79 7.79 -43.63
C ALA A 3 -20.23 6.48 -43.06
N PHE A 4 -19.84 5.51 -43.90
CA PHE A 4 -19.39 4.19 -43.44
C PHE A 4 -17.91 4.12 -43.09
N ALA A 5 -17.07 5.00 -43.65
CA ALA A 5 -15.63 5.01 -43.39
C ALA A 5 -15.25 5.25 -41.90
N PRO A 6 -15.81 6.24 -41.18
CA PRO A 6 -15.48 6.42 -39.77
C PRO A 6 -16.01 5.28 -38.89
N VAL A 7 -17.16 4.69 -39.24
CA VAL A 7 -17.74 3.55 -38.51
C VAL A 7 -16.88 2.30 -38.69
N ALA A 8 -16.45 2.00 -39.91
CA ALA A 8 -15.56 0.87 -40.20
C ALA A 8 -14.20 1.02 -39.50
N GLY A 9 -13.62 2.24 -39.52
CA GLY A 9 -12.39 2.54 -38.78
C GLY A 9 -12.54 2.37 -37.27
N MET A 10 -13.67 2.82 -36.70
CA MET A 10 -13.97 2.64 -35.27
C MET A 10 -14.15 1.16 -34.90
N VAL A 11 -14.82 0.38 -35.75
CA VAL A 11 -15.00 -1.07 -35.53
C VAL A 11 -13.66 -1.79 -35.54
N VAL A 12 -12.79 -1.52 -36.52
CA VAL A 12 -11.45 -2.11 -36.59
C VAL A 12 -10.60 -1.70 -35.37
N TRP A 13 -10.66 -0.43 -34.97
CA TRP A 13 -9.95 0.05 -33.78
C TRP A 13 -10.43 -0.64 -32.48
N VAL A 14 -11.74 -0.77 -32.29
CA VAL A 14 -12.31 -1.47 -31.12
C VAL A 14 -11.94 -2.96 -31.13
N MET A 15 -11.96 -3.61 -32.30
CA MET A 15 -11.60 -5.02 -32.44
C MET A 15 -10.10 -5.30 -32.23
N THR A 16 -9.24 -4.35 -32.60
CA THR A 16 -7.78 -4.46 -32.45
C THR A 16 -7.28 -3.95 -31.10
N ARG A 17 -8.13 -3.35 -30.27
CA ARG A 17 -7.75 -2.84 -28.96
C ARG A 17 -7.38 -4.00 -28.03
N HIS A 18 -6.15 -3.99 -27.54
CA HIS A 18 -5.65 -4.98 -26.59
C HIS A 18 -6.57 -5.03 -25.35
N ARG A 19 -7.08 -6.23 -25.02
CA ARG A 19 -7.84 -6.44 -23.79
C ARG A 19 -6.85 -6.48 -22.63
N PRO A 20 -7.03 -5.65 -21.59
CA PRO A 20 -6.15 -5.67 -20.45
C PRO A 20 -6.07 -7.06 -19.83
N THR A 21 -4.88 -7.46 -19.40
CA THR A 21 -4.68 -8.72 -18.69
C THR A 21 -5.29 -8.66 -17.28
N ALA A 22 -5.50 -9.81 -16.64
CA ALA A 22 -6.05 -9.84 -15.28
C ALA A 22 -5.17 -9.05 -14.29
N ASP A 23 -3.85 -9.15 -14.44
CA ASP A 23 -2.89 -8.44 -13.59
C ASP A 23 -2.92 -6.93 -13.83
N GLU A 24 -3.05 -6.49 -15.09
CA GLU A 24 -3.21 -5.06 -15.43
C GLU A 24 -4.52 -4.48 -14.88
N ILE A 25 -5.62 -5.25 -14.94
CA ILE A 25 -6.90 -4.86 -14.36
C ILE A 25 -6.77 -4.70 -12.85
N GLU A 26 -6.12 -5.65 -12.19
CA GLU A 26 -5.93 -5.61 -10.75
C GLU A 26 -4.98 -4.49 -10.33
N GLN A 27 -3.89 -4.25 -11.06
CA GLN A 27 -3.02 -3.11 -10.83
C GLN A 27 -3.79 -1.78 -10.94
N ALA A 28 -4.58 -1.61 -12.01
CA ALA A 28 -5.40 -0.41 -12.18
C ALA A 28 -6.44 -0.24 -11.07
N ARG A 29 -7.01 -1.34 -10.55
CA ARG A 29 -7.90 -1.31 -9.38
C ARG A 29 -7.17 -0.81 -8.14
N ARG A 30 -5.97 -1.34 -7.86
CA ARG A 30 -5.14 -0.91 -6.72
C ARG A 30 -4.76 0.57 -6.83
N GLU A 31 -4.28 1.00 -7.99
CA GLU A 31 -3.93 2.41 -8.24
C GLU A 31 -5.14 3.34 -8.06
N LYS A 32 -6.33 2.93 -8.52
CA LYS A 32 -7.56 3.69 -8.28
C LYS A 32 -7.84 3.87 -6.78
N LEU A 33 -7.63 2.84 -5.97
CA LEU A 33 -7.77 2.96 -4.51
C LEU A 33 -6.68 3.83 -3.88
N VAL A 34 -5.45 3.79 -4.41
CA VAL A 34 -4.37 4.70 -3.98
C VAL A 34 -4.75 6.16 -4.24
N TRP A 35 -5.36 6.46 -5.39
CA TRP A 35 -5.73 7.84 -5.74
C TRP A 35 -7.03 8.31 -5.08
N PHE A 36 -8.06 7.47 -5.04
CA PHE A 36 -9.42 7.88 -4.67
C PHE A 36 -9.96 7.22 -3.40
N GLY A 37 -9.27 6.20 -2.87
CA GLY A 37 -9.68 5.54 -1.64
C GLY A 37 -9.55 6.46 -0.43
N ARG A 38 -10.44 6.28 0.54
CA ARG A 38 -10.30 6.90 1.87
C ARG A 38 -9.38 6.05 2.73
N LEU A 39 -8.70 6.70 3.66
CA LEU A 39 -7.78 6.04 4.59
C LEU A 39 -8.49 5.76 5.92
N VAL A 40 -8.22 4.61 6.49
CA VAL A 40 -8.67 4.21 7.83
C VAL A 40 -7.56 3.38 8.49
N ASP A 41 -7.48 3.45 9.81
CA ASP A 41 -6.61 2.57 10.57
C ASP A 41 -7.28 1.21 10.75
N GLY A 42 -6.48 0.15 10.74
CA GLY A 42 -6.93 -1.20 11.02
C GLY A 42 -5.79 -2.07 11.54
N LEU A 43 -6.00 -3.37 11.46
CA LEU A 43 -5.09 -4.37 11.98
C LEU A 43 -4.75 -5.36 10.87
N LEU A 44 -3.46 -5.68 10.72
CA LEU A 44 -3.07 -6.85 9.94
C LEU A 44 -3.32 -8.09 10.78
N VAL A 45 -4.29 -8.90 10.37
CA VAL A 45 -4.72 -10.10 11.09
C VAL A 45 -3.80 -11.27 10.79
N ASP A 46 -3.51 -11.51 9.50
CA ASP A 46 -2.72 -12.66 9.08
C ASP A 46 -1.94 -12.38 7.78
N ASN A 47 -0.90 -13.18 7.55
CA ASN A 47 -0.09 -13.20 6.34
C ASN A 47 0.24 -14.67 6.04
N PHE A 48 -0.34 -15.21 4.98
CA PHE A 48 -0.24 -16.63 4.66
C PHE A 48 -0.12 -16.88 3.17
N ALA A 49 0.43 -18.04 2.83
CA ALA A 49 0.59 -18.47 1.45
C ALA A 49 -0.39 -19.60 1.13
N ILE A 50 -1.07 -19.50 -0.01
CA ILE A 50 -1.92 -20.56 -0.57
C ILE A 50 -1.20 -21.13 -1.79
N THR A 51 -0.85 -22.42 -1.74
CA THR A 51 -0.32 -23.14 -2.90
C THR A 51 -1.43 -23.95 -3.55
N ARG A 52 -1.68 -23.71 -4.83
CA ARG A 52 -2.64 -24.50 -5.62
C ARG A 52 -2.00 -25.81 -6.09
N ASP A 53 -2.81 -26.81 -6.41
CA ASP A 53 -2.38 -28.14 -6.90
C ASP A 53 -1.42 -28.11 -8.12
N GLY A 54 -1.31 -26.96 -8.82
CA GLY A 54 -0.36 -26.72 -9.90
C GLY A 54 0.98 -26.06 -9.50
N GLY A 55 1.26 -25.88 -8.20
CA GLY A 55 2.50 -25.28 -7.68
C GLY A 55 2.53 -23.75 -7.67
N GLU A 56 1.48 -23.07 -8.13
CA GLU A 56 1.36 -21.61 -8.03
C GLU A 56 1.07 -21.22 -6.57
N THR A 57 2.02 -20.53 -5.94
CA THR A 57 1.88 -20.01 -4.58
C THR A 57 1.46 -18.54 -4.60
N ARG A 58 0.34 -18.24 -3.94
CA ARG A 58 -0.16 -16.87 -3.74
C ARG A 58 0.05 -16.43 -2.31
N ASN A 59 0.60 -15.24 -2.11
CA ASN A 59 0.73 -14.64 -0.79
C ASN A 59 -0.48 -13.74 -0.53
N MET A 60 -1.18 -14.01 0.56
CA MET A 60 -2.41 -13.36 0.96
C MET A 60 -2.18 -12.62 2.27
N LEU A 61 -2.66 -11.39 2.35
CA LEU A 61 -2.80 -10.65 3.60
C LEU A 61 -4.25 -10.69 4.04
N LEU A 62 -4.50 -10.93 5.32
CA LEU A 62 -5.80 -10.75 5.96
C LEU A 62 -5.71 -9.55 6.88
N TYR A 63 -6.66 -8.64 6.78
CA TYR A 63 -6.69 -7.44 7.61
C TYR A 63 -8.13 -7.08 7.96
N SER A 64 -8.28 -6.37 9.07
CA SER A 64 -9.58 -5.89 9.54
C SER A 64 -9.55 -4.41 9.87
N TYR A 65 -10.71 -3.77 9.73
CA TYR A 65 -10.91 -2.36 10.04
C TYR A 65 -12.39 -2.08 10.31
N GLU A 66 -12.66 -0.95 10.96
CA GLU A 66 -14.01 -0.55 11.31
C GLU A 66 -14.41 0.76 10.64
N ILE A 67 -15.61 0.80 10.08
CA ILE A 67 -16.22 2.03 9.55
C ILE A 67 -17.65 2.11 10.05
N ALA A 68 -17.99 3.22 10.72
CA ALA A 68 -19.34 3.49 11.22
C ALA A 68 -19.90 2.35 12.08
N GLY A 69 -19.07 1.72 12.93
CA GLY A 69 -19.47 0.61 13.79
C GLY A 69 -19.49 -0.76 13.10
N VAL A 70 -19.20 -0.84 11.80
CA VAL A 70 -19.18 -2.09 11.03
C VAL A 70 -17.74 -2.55 10.86
N ASN A 71 -17.46 -3.76 11.33
CA ASN A 71 -16.17 -4.43 11.17
C ASN A 71 -16.13 -5.14 9.82
N TYR A 72 -15.09 -4.85 9.06
CA TYR A 72 -14.77 -5.50 7.79
C TYR A 72 -13.51 -6.33 7.98
N GLU A 73 -13.53 -7.55 7.46
CA GLU A 73 -12.35 -8.39 7.33
C GLU A 73 -12.18 -8.72 5.85
N CYS A 74 -11.01 -8.42 5.32
CA CYS A 74 -10.72 -8.48 3.89
C CYS A 74 -9.39 -9.19 3.67
N SER A 75 -9.30 -9.91 2.56
CA SER A 75 -8.04 -10.48 2.10
C SER A 75 -7.53 -9.76 0.86
N GLN A 76 -6.21 -9.66 0.73
CA GLN A 76 -5.55 -9.08 -0.43
C GLN A 76 -4.44 -10.02 -0.92
N ASP A 77 -4.46 -10.33 -2.21
CA ASP A 77 -3.33 -10.99 -2.89
C ASP A 77 -2.20 -9.98 -3.12
N ILE A 78 -1.02 -10.28 -2.59
CA ILE A 78 0.20 -9.47 -2.70
C ILE A 78 1.29 -10.17 -3.52
N THR A 79 0.96 -11.23 -4.25
CA THR A 79 1.92 -12.02 -5.01
C THR A 79 2.70 -11.19 -6.04
N ALA A 80 2.01 -10.26 -6.71
CA ALA A 80 2.61 -9.33 -7.66
C ALA A 80 3.42 -8.19 -6.98
N LEU A 81 3.29 -8.01 -5.67
CA LEU A 81 3.84 -6.88 -4.91
C LEU A 81 5.11 -7.22 -4.13
N ARG A 82 5.72 -8.39 -4.37
CA ARG A 82 6.97 -8.83 -3.72
C ARG A 82 8.14 -7.85 -3.91
N SER A 83 8.12 -7.05 -4.99
CA SER A 83 9.11 -6.00 -5.24
C SER A 83 8.96 -4.79 -4.30
N VAL A 84 7.76 -4.58 -3.75
CA VAL A 84 7.46 -3.50 -2.79
C VAL A 84 7.84 -3.93 -1.38
N LEU A 85 7.47 -5.14 -0.98
CA LEU A 85 7.80 -5.70 0.33
C LEU A 85 7.85 -7.22 0.25
N ASP A 86 8.85 -7.81 0.89
CA ASP A 86 8.96 -9.26 1.03
C ASP A 86 7.89 -9.78 2.01
N PRO A 87 7.02 -10.71 1.61
CA PRO A 87 6.03 -11.31 2.51
C PRO A 87 6.62 -11.86 3.80
N GLU A 88 7.86 -12.35 3.83
CA GLU A 88 8.49 -12.88 5.05
C GLU A 88 8.81 -11.80 6.11
N GLN A 89 8.91 -10.54 5.67
CA GLN A 89 9.17 -9.40 6.55
C GLN A 89 7.89 -8.85 7.20
N ILE A 90 6.73 -9.26 6.70
CA ILE A 90 5.43 -8.79 7.20
C ILE A 90 5.17 -9.39 8.58
N ARG A 91 4.77 -8.54 9.52
CA ARG A 91 4.45 -8.92 10.91
C ARG A 91 2.97 -8.72 11.18
N VAL A 92 2.29 -9.82 11.49
CA VAL A 92 0.87 -9.85 11.87
C VAL A 92 0.65 -9.24 13.25
N GLY A 93 -0.59 -8.81 13.52
CA GLY A 93 -0.98 -8.18 14.78
C GLY A 93 -0.52 -6.72 14.93
N LEU A 94 0.11 -6.14 13.91
CA LEU A 94 0.49 -4.73 13.92
C LEU A 94 -0.59 -3.85 13.28
N PRO A 95 -0.78 -2.62 13.78
CA PRO A 95 -1.64 -1.64 13.13
C PRO A 95 -1.15 -1.34 11.72
N CYS A 96 -2.09 -1.24 10.77
CA CYS A 96 -1.82 -0.86 9.40
C CYS A 96 -2.79 0.25 8.96
N SER A 97 -2.40 1.00 7.95
CA SER A 97 -3.30 1.91 7.24
C SER A 97 -3.93 1.17 6.06
N ILE A 98 -5.22 1.35 5.87
CA ILE A 98 -6.01 0.70 4.82
C ILE A 98 -6.63 1.78 3.96
N ARG A 99 -6.60 1.57 2.64
CA ARG A 99 -7.35 2.37 1.68
C ARG A 99 -8.57 1.62 1.21
N TYR A 100 -9.74 2.25 1.31
CA TYR A 100 -11.02 1.65 0.92
C TYR A 100 -11.83 2.57 0.01
N GLN A 101 -12.70 2.00 -0.81
CA GLN A 101 -13.63 2.78 -1.63
C GLN A 101 -14.88 3.18 -0.81
N PRO A 102 -15.21 4.47 -0.70
CA PRO A 102 -16.49 4.89 -0.11
C PRO A 102 -17.68 4.30 -0.89
N GLY A 103 -18.62 3.68 -0.19
CA GLY A 103 -19.78 3.01 -0.78
C GLY A 103 -19.58 1.53 -1.13
N SER A 104 -18.33 1.05 -1.13
CA SER A 104 -17.98 -0.38 -1.23
C SER A 104 -16.75 -0.62 -0.35
N PRO A 105 -16.91 -0.59 0.99
CA PRO A 105 -15.77 -0.72 1.91
C PRO A 105 -14.95 -1.99 1.66
N GLU A 106 -15.63 -3.11 1.38
CA GLU A 106 -14.98 -4.38 1.04
C GLU A 106 -13.96 -4.27 -0.10
N ASN A 107 -14.14 -3.30 -1.01
CA ASN A 107 -13.13 -2.92 -1.97
C ASN A 107 -12.04 -2.07 -1.29
N SER A 108 -11.07 -2.77 -0.70
CA SER A 108 -9.98 -2.19 0.07
C SER A 108 -8.62 -2.81 -0.25
N ILE A 109 -7.55 -2.12 0.14
CA ILE A 109 -6.15 -2.54 0.03
C ILE A 109 -5.32 -2.05 1.22
N VAL A 110 -4.27 -2.80 1.55
CA VAL A 110 -3.20 -2.41 2.46
C VAL A 110 -1.92 -2.07 1.69
N MET A 111 -1.76 -2.59 0.46
CA MET A 111 -0.56 -2.39 -0.35
C MET A 111 -0.90 -2.22 -1.84
N ALA A 112 -0.07 -1.47 -2.54
CA ALA A 112 -0.04 -1.30 -3.98
C ALA A 112 1.39 -0.96 -4.42
N ASP A 113 1.63 -0.98 -5.72
CA ASP A 113 2.93 -0.68 -6.34
C ASP A 113 3.52 0.68 -5.89
N SER A 114 2.67 1.69 -5.68
CA SER A 114 3.09 3.05 -5.31
C SER A 114 2.73 3.46 -3.87
N TRP A 115 2.22 2.54 -3.04
CA TRP A 115 1.77 2.85 -1.69
C TRP A 115 1.75 1.61 -0.79
N CYS A 116 2.26 1.74 0.43
CA CYS A 116 2.23 0.69 1.44
C CYS A 116 1.68 1.26 2.76
N GLY A 117 0.65 0.62 3.30
CA GLY A 117 0.06 0.93 4.60
C GLY A 117 0.55 0.06 5.74
N LEU A 118 1.43 -0.92 5.46
CA LEU A 118 2.10 -1.70 6.51
C LEU A 118 3.16 -0.84 7.19
N ARG A 119 3.29 -1.02 8.50
CA ARG A 119 4.37 -0.39 9.25
C ARG A 119 5.64 -1.20 9.08
N GLU A 120 6.70 -0.55 8.61
CA GLU A 120 8.04 -1.12 8.71
C GLU A 120 8.34 -1.37 10.18
N THR A 121 8.65 -2.61 10.54
CA THR A 121 9.32 -2.83 11.82
C THR A 121 10.71 -2.23 11.68
N VAL A 122 10.97 -1.14 12.41
CA VAL A 122 12.33 -0.70 12.69
C VAL A 122 12.99 -1.84 13.45
N THR A 123 13.61 -2.77 12.71
CA THR A 123 14.64 -3.60 13.28
C THR A 123 15.74 -2.61 13.60
N ALA A 124 15.83 -2.18 14.86
CA ALA A 124 17.04 -1.54 15.33
C ALA A 124 18.15 -2.57 15.12
N THR A 125 18.80 -2.53 13.96
CA THR A 125 20.14 -3.06 13.85
C THR A 125 20.92 -2.21 14.83
N THR A 126 21.10 -2.73 16.05
CA THR A 126 22.15 -2.30 16.97
C THR A 126 23.45 -2.49 16.21
N HIS A 127 23.79 -1.53 15.37
CA HIS A 127 25.15 -1.32 14.95
C HIS A 127 25.88 -0.77 16.17
N SER A 128 26.87 -1.52 16.61
CA SER A 128 27.75 -1.25 17.74
C SER A 128 28.10 0.23 17.89
N PRO A 129 28.02 0.84 19.08
CA PRO A 129 28.47 2.20 19.31
C PRO A 129 29.99 2.22 19.44
N GLU A 130 30.70 2.01 18.33
CA GLU A 130 32.16 2.18 18.32
C GLU A 130 32.67 2.52 16.92
N SER A 131 32.59 3.80 16.57
CA SER A 131 33.73 4.54 16.02
C SER A 131 33.32 5.97 15.69
N ASP A 132 33.82 6.86 16.55
CA ASP A 132 34.07 8.27 16.33
C ASP A 132 33.96 8.78 14.89
N PHE A 133 32.98 9.65 14.67
CA PHE A 133 33.23 10.81 13.83
C PHE A 133 32.71 12.08 14.51
N ILE A 134 33.56 12.58 15.39
CA ILE A 134 33.70 13.99 15.70
C ILE A 134 33.51 14.83 14.42
N ARG A 135 32.36 15.50 14.29
CA ARG A 135 32.31 16.86 13.75
C ARG A 135 31.41 17.72 14.63
N HIS A 136 32.09 18.39 15.56
CA HIS A 136 31.77 19.68 16.12
C HIS A 136 30.78 20.49 15.25
N HIS A 137 29.54 20.65 15.73
CA HIS A 137 28.79 21.88 15.55
C HIS A 137 28.09 22.21 16.87
N SER A 138 28.74 23.06 17.64
CA SER A 138 28.20 23.66 18.86
C SER A 138 27.00 24.54 18.50
N ILE A 139 25.78 24.08 18.74
CA ILE A 139 24.61 24.95 18.80
C ILE A 139 24.55 25.51 20.22
N ARG A 140 25.01 26.77 20.33
CA ARG A 140 25.01 27.56 21.55
C ARG A 140 23.57 27.99 21.84
N ALA A 141 22.92 27.32 22.78
CA ALA A 141 21.63 27.77 23.31
C ALA A 141 21.81 29.14 24.01
N ARG A 142 21.36 30.22 23.38
CA ARG A 142 21.18 31.52 24.03
C ARG A 142 19.89 31.46 24.86
N ARG A 143 20.03 31.24 26.17
CA ARG A 143 19.00 31.56 27.16
C ARG A 143 18.95 33.10 27.24
N LYS A 144 17.93 33.74 26.69
CA LYS A 144 17.69 35.16 26.97
C LYS A 144 16.93 35.21 28.29
N SER A 145 17.65 35.56 29.34
CA SER A 145 17.11 35.79 30.67
C SER A 145 15.98 36.80 30.62
N ALA A 146 14.93 36.49 31.37
CA ALA A 146 13.93 37.44 31.80
C ALA A 146 14.63 38.59 32.53
N GLU A 147 14.36 39.81 32.09
CA GLU A 147 14.68 41.03 32.80
C GLU A 147 13.38 41.49 33.45
N SER A 148 13.27 41.24 34.76
CA SER A 148 12.28 41.84 35.65
C SER A 148 13.05 42.25 36.90
N VAL A 149 13.42 43.53 36.97
CA VAL A 149 13.70 44.22 38.23
C VAL A 149 13.32 45.70 38.03
N GLU A 150 12.37 46.11 38.88
CA GLU A 150 12.01 47.46 39.35
C GLU A 150 11.46 48.52 38.37
#